data_AF-A0A9E2VMW7-F1
#
_entry.id   AF-A0A9E2VMW7-F1
#
_cell.length_a   1.000
_cell.length_b   1.000
_cell.length_c   1.000
_cell.angle_alpha   90.00
_cell.angle_beta   90.00
_cell.angle_gamma   90.00
#
_symmetry.space_group_name_H-M   'P 1'
#
loop_
_entity.id
_entity.type
_entity.pdbx_description
1 polymer ?
#
loop_
_entity_poly.entity_id
_entity_poly.type
_entity_poly.pdbx_seq_one_letter_code
_entity_poly.pdbx_strand_id
1 'polypeptide(L)'
;MIKQISTSLGLILLLGSLTLRAQNTNAPANPNAPPAAVATDNTPKPDPSGHNTGAASDAADASNTAFVITAPTELSAADKKDPAKVKAYNDAKKAYDDYTAQAKVEPLAVRLADSVGHNRVAINFMWTLITGFLVMFMQAGFALVETGLCRAKNSGHTMAMNFMIYPMGMLGFYLCGFAFMFGGLGAISTMGNYAGLNGEWTINLFGKPFGLLGYKGFLLQGAGYDTAAFALFLFQMVFMDTTATIPTGAAAERWKFSAFMIYGCCIGTFMYPLFGNWVWGGGWLSQLGTNFGLGHGHVDFAGSSVVHMQGGVIALIFAWLIGPRYGKYDKNGKIVHPIMPHSIP
;
A
#
# COMPACT_ATOMS: atom_id res chain seq x y z
N MET A 1 -7.33 5.14 58.99
CA MET A 1 -7.71 5.62 57.64
C MET A 1 -6.50 5.55 56.70
N ILE A 2 -5.88 4.37 56.60
CA ILE A 2 -4.75 4.00 55.72
C ILE A 2 -4.94 2.50 55.47
N LYS A 3 -5.43 2.12 54.27
CA LYS A 3 -5.36 0.81 53.59
C LYS A 3 -6.51 0.68 52.60
N GLN A 4 -6.27 1.10 51.35
CA GLN A 4 -6.84 0.57 50.10
C GLN A 4 -6.48 1.56 48.99
N ILE A 5 -5.39 1.29 48.28
CA ILE A 5 -5.04 1.68 46.89
C ILE A 5 -3.67 1.02 46.68
N SER A 6 -3.66 -0.26 46.31
CA SER A 6 -2.51 -0.95 45.70
C SER A 6 -2.94 -2.35 45.30
N THR A 7 -3.60 -2.45 44.13
CA THR A 7 -3.69 -3.65 43.27
C THR A 7 -4.54 -3.24 42.07
N SER A 8 -3.88 -2.77 41.01
CA SER A 8 -4.36 -2.74 39.60
C SER A 8 -3.34 -1.99 38.73
N LEU A 9 -2.08 -2.44 38.75
CA LEU A 9 -1.06 -1.99 37.81
C LEU A 9 -0.06 -3.15 37.66
N GLY A 10 -0.27 -4.00 36.66
CA GLY A 10 0.59 -5.15 36.46
C GLY A 10 0.04 -6.19 35.50
N LEU A 11 -0.24 -5.81 34.25
CA LEU A 11 -0.09 -6.70 33.08
C LEU A 11 -0.15 -5.90 31.77
N ILE A 12 0.81 -4.99 31.57
CA ILE A 12 1.13 -4.42 30.26
C ILE A 12 2.57 -4.85 29.99
N LEU A 13 2.75 -5.81 29.07
CA LEU A 13 3.96 -6.15 28.30
C LEU A 13 3.88 -7.64 27.95
N LEU A 14 3.51 -7.97 26.71
CA LEU A 14 4.22 -8.93 25.84
C LEU A 14 3.36 -9.29 24.61
N LEU A 15 3.95 -9.10 23.43
CA LEU A 15 3.91 -9.96 22.22
C LEU A 15 3.59 -9.19 20.94
N GLY A 16 4.68 -8.75 20.30
CA GLY A 16 4.74 -8.60 18.85
C GLY A 16 4.94 -9.95 18.14
N SER A 17 5.01 -9.83 16.82
CA SER A 17 5.26 -10.87 15.79
C SER A 17 4.08 -11.76 15.40
N LEU A 18 3.35 -11.32 14.36
CA LEU A 18 2.50 -12.17 13.54
C LEU A 18 3.27 -12.46 12.24
N THR A 19 3.51 -13.74 11.93
CA THR A 19 3.99 -14.18 10.62
C THR A 19 3.07 -15.28 10.13
N LEU A 20 2.39 -15.06 8.99
CA LEU A 20 1.47 -16.01 8.38
C LEU A 20 2.10 -16.59 7.10
N ARG A 21 2.09 -17.93 6.95
CA ARG A 21 2.39 -18.61 5.68
C ARG A 21 1.37 -19.74 5.49
N ALA A 22 0.67 -19.70 4.35
CA ALA A 22 -0.40 -20.63 3.98
C ALA A 22 0.10 -22.05 3.65
N GLN A 23 -0.73 -23.08 3.87
CA GLN A 23 -0.52 -24.44 3.36
C GLN A 23 -1.78 -25.08 2.76
N ASN A 24 -1.49 -25.85 1.71
CA ASN A 24 -2.36 -26.49 0.71
C ASN A 24 -3.11 -27.72 1.27
N THR A 25 -4.32 -27.97 0.76
CA THR A 25 -5.23 -29.06 1.13
C THR A 25 -4.96 -30.33 0.31
N ASN A 26 -5.17 -31.53 0.91
CA ASN A 26 -5.84 -32.72 0.33
C ASN A 26 -5.51 -34.04 1.08
N ALA A 27 -6.52 -34.67 1.71
CA ALA A 27 -6.58 -36.10 2.07
C ALA A 27 -8.05 -36.54 2.29
N PRO A 28 -8.44 -37.82 2.06
CA PRO A 28 -9.81 -38.24 1.74
C PRO A 28 -10.72 -38.45 2.97
N ALA A 29 -12.03 -38.27 2.77
CA ALA A 29 -13.06 -38.21 3.81
C ALA A 29 -13.59 -39.57 4.28
N ASN A 30 -13.81 -39.69 5.60
CA ASN A 30 -14.46 -40.82 6.28
C ASN A 30 -16.00 -40.62 6.30
N PRO A 31 -16.82 -41.59 5.86
CA PRO A 31 -18.26 -41.40 5.63
C PRO A 31 -19.17 -41.34 6.88
N ASN A 32 -18.65 -41.39 8.11
CA ASN A 32 -19.47 -41.46 9.34
C ASN A 32 -19.22 -40.34 10.37
N ALA A 33 -18.81 -39.14 9.96
CA ALA A 33 -18.75 -37.98 10.84
C ALA A 33 -20.10 -37.22 10.86
N PRO A 34 -20.56 -36.68 12.01
CA PRO A 34 -21.66 -35.70 12.04
C PRO A 34 -21.37 -34.55 11.08
N PRO A 35 -22.38 -33.88 10.49
CA PRO A 35 -22.15 -32.90 9.43
C PRO A 35 -21.14 -31.87 9.93
N ALA A 36 -19.93 -31.92 9.39
CA ALA A 36 -18.90 -30.95 9.69
C ALA A 36 -19.53 -29.58 9.42
N ALA A 37 -19.46 -28.69 10.41
CA ALA A 37 -19.70 -27.27 10.18
C ALA A 37 -18.96 -26.93 8.88
N VAL A 38 -19.73 -26.50 7.87
CA VAL A 38 -19.25 -26.23 6.52
C VAL A 38 -17.92 -25.52 6.68
N ALA A 39 -16.83 -26.17 6.28
CA ALA A 39 -15.52 -25.56 6.29
C ALA A 39 -15.67 -24.33 5.40
N THR A 40 -15.84 -23.17 6.04
CA THR A 40 -15.87 -21.90 5.34
C THR A 40 -14.53 -21.85 4.65
N ASP A 41 -14.58 -21.79 3.32
CA ASP A 41 -13.41 -21.54 2.51
C ASP A 41 -12.76 -20.25 3.04
N ASN A 42 -11.72 -20.40 3.87
CA ASN A 42 -11.03 -19.32 4.56
C ASN A 42 -10.11 -18.53 3.62
N THR A 43 -10.24 -18.74 2.30
CA THR A 43 -9.56 -17.90 1.32
C THR A 43 -10.22 -16.51 1.30
N PRO A 44 -9.43 -15.42 1.30
CA PRO A 44 -9.98 -14.07 1.18
C PRO A 44 -10.80 -13.96 -0.10
N LYS A 45 -12.11 -13.71 0.03
CA LYS A 45 -13.00 -13.50 -1.10
C LYS A 45 -13.05 -12.01 -1.41
N PRO A 46 -12.81 -11.60 -2.67
CA PRO A 46 -12.95 -10.21 -3.06
C PRO A 46 -14.39 -9.73 -2.85
N ASP A 47 -14.57 -8.52 -2.31
CA ASP A 47 -15.84 -7.82 -2.21
C ASP A 47 -15.81 -6.55 -3.07
N PRO A 48 -16.20 -6.64 -4.35
CA PRO A 48 -16.22 -5.48 -5.25
C PRO A 48 -17.34 -4.51 -4.91
N SER A 49 -18.38 -4.99 -4.22
CA SER A 49 -19.59 -4.22 -3.89
C SER A 49 -19.43 -3.35 -2.65
N GLY A 50 -18.42 -3.64 -1.83
CA GLY A 50 -18.19 -2.95 -0.56
C GLY A 50 -19.20 -3.28 0.53
N HIS A 51 -20.21 -4.13 0.27
CA HIS A 51 -21.29 -4.43 1.20
C HIS A 51 -20.90 -5.38 2.34
N ASN A 52 -19.79 -6.10 2.17
CA ASN A 52 -19.20 -6.98 3.18
C ASN A 52 -17.93 -6.37 3.78
N THR A 53 -17.63 -5.11 3.46
CA THR A 53 -16.41 -4.43 3.90
C THR A 53 -16.65 -3.69 5.21
N GLY A 54 -15.87 -4.03 6.23
CA GLY A 54 -16.14 -3.66 7.61
C GLY A 54 -16.87 -4.77 8.34
N ALA A 55 -16.39 -5.12 9.52
CA ALA A 55 -17.04 -6.06 10.43
C ALA A 55 -16.91 -5.55 11.86
N ALA A 56 -17.70 -6.09 12.79
CA ALA A 56 -17.56 -5.79 14.22
C ALA A 56 -16.12 -5.97 14.75
N SER A 57 -15.33 -6.86 14.15
CA SER A 57 -13.90 -7.05 14.46
C SER A 57 -13.00 -5.84 14.15
N ASP A 58 -13.45 -4.93 13.29
CA ASP A 58 -12.70 -3.73 12.94
C ASP A 58 -12.93 -2.59 13.93
N ALA A 59 -13.88 -2.75 14.85
CA ALA A 59 -14.12 -1.80 15.93
C ALA A 59 -13.05 -1.98 17.02
N ALA A 60 -12.34 -0.90 17.33
CA ALA A 60 -11.34 -0.88 18.39
C ALA A 60 -11.38 0.43 19.16
N ASP A 61 -10.93 0.40 20.41
CA ASP A 61 -10.80 1.58 21.25
C ASP A 61 -9.63 2.50 20.81
N ALA A 62 -9.45 3.62 21.51
CA ALA A 62 -8.37 4.57 21.22
C ALA A 62 -6.95 3.99 21.39
N SER A 63 -6.83 2.84 22.06
CA SER A 63 -5.58 2.09 22.25
C SER A 63 -5.41 0.94 21.23
N ASN A 64 -6.28 0.86 20.21
CA ASN A 64 -6.38 -0.23 19.24
C ASN A 64 -6.73 -1.61 19.85
N THR A 65 -7.38 -1.64 21.01
CA THR A 65 -7.95 -2.86 21.57
C THR A 65 -9.25 -3.19 20.86
N ALA A 66 -9.34 -4.35 20.21
CA ALA A 66 -10.54 -4.77 19.50
C ALA A 66 -11.72 -4.99 20.46
N PHE A 67 -12.90 -4.47 20.10
CA PHE A 67 -14.14 -4.70 20.85
C PHE A 67 -14.75 -6.08 20.58
N VAL A 68 -14.44 -6.66 19.43
CA VAL A 68 -14.87 -8.00 19.03
C VAL A 68 -13.64 -8.87 18.83
N ILE A 69 -13.60 -10.00 19.54
CA ILE A 69 -12.53 -10.98 19.41
C ILE A 69 -12.90 -11.92 18.27
N THR A 70 -12.03 -12.03 17.27
CA THR A 70 -12.21 -12.94 16.14
C THR A 70 -11.77 -14.35 16.50
N ALA A 71 -12.40 -15.35 15.88
CA ALA A 71 -11.99 -16.74 16.07
C ALA A 71 -10.54 -16.91 15.59
N PRO A 72 -9.66 -17.53 16.40
CA PRO A 72 -8.28 -17.75 15.98
C PRO A 72 -8.25 -18.69 14.77
N THR A 73 -7.40 -18.39 13.79
CA THR A 73 -7.18 -19.27 12.65
C THR A 73 -6.58 -20.60 13.12
N GLU A 74 -7.12 -21.71 12.64
CA GLU A 74 -6.61 -23.05 12.98
C GLU A 74 -5.13 -23.20 12.60
N LEU A 75 -4.34 -23.71 13.54
CA LEU A 75 -2.90 -23.92 13.35
C LEU A 75 -2.62 -24.93 12.23
N SER A 76 -1.66 -24.60 11.35
CA SER A 76 -1.13 -25.55 10.36
C SER A 76 -0.37 -26.70 11.04
N ALA A 77 -0.20 -27.83 10.35
CA ALA A 77 0.53 -28.99 10.89
C ALA A 77 2.01 -28.67 11.24
N ALA A 78 2.60 -27.66 10.60
CA ALA A 78 3.93 -27.15 10.91
C ALA A 78 3.91 -26.24 12.15
N ASP A 79 2.90 -25.39 12.30
CA ASP A 79 2.80 -24.44 13.42
C ASP A 79 2.42 -25.10 14.75
N LYS A 80 1.78 -26.28 14.71
CA LYS A 80 1.52 -27.12 15.90
C LYS A 80 2.78 -27.63 16.60
N LYS A 81 3.95 -27.55 15.95
CA LYS A 81 5.24 -27.96 16.52
C LYS A 81 5.96 -26.85 17.28
N ASP A 82 5.48 -25.60 17.18
CA ASP A 82 6.03 -24.46 17.89
C ASP A 82 5.22 -24.19 19.18
N PRO A 83 5.80 -24.44 20.38
CA PRO A 83 5.10 -24.27 21.65
C PRO A 83 4.57 -22.84 21.88
N ALA A 84 5.26 -21.83 21.35
CA ALA A 84 4.86 -20.43 21.48
C ALA A 84 3.60 -20.13 20.66
N LYS A 85 3.51 -20.68 19.44
CA LYS A 85 2.34 -20.53 18.57
C LYS A 85 1.13 -21.30 19.08
N VAL A 86 1.34 -22.49 19.64
CA VAL A 86 0.27 -23.27 20.27
C VAL A 86 -0.29 -22.56 21.51
N LYS A 87 0.59 -21.98 22.34
CA LYS A 87 0.16 -21.18 23.49
C LYS A 87 -0.65 -19.95 23.05
N ALA A 88 -0.17 -19.21 22.05
CA ALA A 88 -0.87 -18.04 21.51
C ALA A 88 -2.26 -18.39 20.93
N TYR A 89 -2.39 -19.51 20.21
CA TYR A 89 -3.67 -19.99 19.71
C TYR A 89 -4.63 -20.35 20.86
N ASN A 90 -4.15 -21.06 21.88
CA ASN A 90 -5.00 -21.45 23.02
C ASN A 90 -5.48 -20.24 23.83
N ASP A 91 -4.60 -19.26 24.05
CA ASP A 91 -4.92 -18.01 24.74
C ASP A 91 -5.96 -17.21 23.93
N ALA A 92 -5.80 -17.11 22.60
CA ALA A 92 -6.76 -16.46 21.71
C ALA A 92 -8.11 -17.19 21.62
N LYS A 93 -8.09 -18.52 21.62
CA LYS A 93 -9.30 -19.35 21.60
C LYS A 93 -10.12 -19.18 22.87
N LYS A 94 -9.45 -19.19 24.02
CA LYS A 94 -10.09 -18.91 25.30
C LYS A 94 -10.75 -17.53 25.32
N ALA A 95 -10.04 -16.51 24.84
CA ALA A 95 -10.58 -15.16 24.75
C ALA A 95 -11.80 -15.07 23.80
N TYR A 96 -11.77 -15.79 22.68
CA TYR A 96 -12.91 -15.90 21.75
C TYR A 96 -14.12 -16.60 22.39
N ASP A 97 -13.89 -17.71 23.09
CA ASP A 97 -14.95 -18.46 23.78
C ASP A 97 -15.58 -17.62 24.89
N ASP A 98 -14.77 -16.89 25.67
CA ASP A 98 -15.21 -15.96 26.71
C ASP A 98 -16.01 -14.79 26.11
N TYR A 99 -15.54 -14.20 25.01
CA TYR A 99 -16.28 -13.17 24.26
C TYR A 99 -17.60 -13.70 23.72
N THR A 100 -17.64 -14.90 23.14
CA THR A 100 -18.85 -15.51 22.58
C THR A 100 -19.88 -15.79 23.67
N ALA A 101 -19.42 -16.15 24.88
CA ALA A 101 -20.29 -16.31 26.04
C ALA A 101 -20.89 -14.96 26.49
N GLN A 102 -20.11 -13.89 26.53
CA GLN A 102 -20.57 -12.54 26.88
C GLN A 102 -21.46 -11.90 25.81
N ALA A 103 -21.17 -12.12 24.52
CA ALA A 103 -21.95 -11.62 23.39
C ALA A 103 -23.42 -12.10 23.40
N LYS A 104 -23.67 -13.29 23.97
CA LYS A 104 -25.04 -13.81 24.18
C LYS A 104 -25.80 -13.05 25.26
N VAL A 105 -25.10 -12.42 26.20
CA VAL A 105 -25.66 -11.65 27.31
C VAL A 105 -25.88 -10.19 26.90
N GLU A 106 -24.99 -9.62 26.07
CA GLU A 106 -25.04 -8.21 25.66
C GLU A 106 -25.16 -8.02 24.13
N PRO A 107 -26.30 -8.38 23.51
CA PRO A 107 -26.48 -8.29 22.06
C PRO A 107 -26.45 -6.84 21.53
N LEU A 108 -26.75 -5.85 22.38
CA LEU A 108 -26.68 -4.43 22.02
C LEU A 108 -25.23 -3.95 21.87
N ALA A 109 -24.32 -4.41 22.72
CA ALA A 109 -22.90 -4.07 22.65
C ALA A 109 -22.26 -4.61 21.35
N VAL A 110 -22.64 -5.82 20.94
CA VAL A 110 -22.19 -6.43 19.68
C VAL A 110 -22.71 -5.65 18.46
N ARG A 111 -23.99 -5.25 18.45
CA ARG A 111 -24.55 -4.43 17.37
C ARG A 111 -23.93 -3.04 17.29
N LEU A 112 -23.62 -2.45 18.44
CA LEU A 112 -22.91 -1.17 18.51
C LEU A 112 -21.49 -1.32 17.96
N ALA A 113 -20.75 -2.36 18.36
CA ALA A 113 -19.41 -2.64 17.83
C ALA A 113 -19.44 -2.85 16.31
N ASP A 114 -20.41 -3.59 15.79
CA ASP A 114 -20.61 -3.77 14.35
C ASP A 114 -20.84 -2.45 13.61
N SER A 115 -21.69 -1.59 14.17
CA SER A 115 -21.98 -0.28 13.59
C SER A 115 -20.76 0.65 13.63
N VAL A 116 -19.98 0.60 14.71
CA VAL A 116 -18.73 1.36 14.85
C VAL A 116 -17.66 0.86 13.88
N GLY A 117 -17.54 -0.45 13.69
CA GLY A 117 -16.61 -1.07 12.74
C GLY A 117 -16.90 -0.64 11.31
N HIS A 118 -18.16 -0.77 10.86
CA HIS A 118 -18.59 -0.31 9.54
C HIS A 118 -18.33 1.19 9.34
N ASN A 119 -18.68 2.03 10.32
CA ASN A 119 -18.46 3.48 10.23
C ASN A 119 -16.97 3.84 10.15
N ARG A 120 -16.11 3.17 10.94
CA ARG A 120 -14.65 3.40 10.90
C ARG A 120 -14.10 3.11 9.51
N VAL A 121 -14.45 1.97 8.94
CA VAL A 121 -13.99 1.57 7.61
C VAL A 121 -14.54 2.53 6.54
N ALA A 122 -15.83 2.85 6.57
CA ALA A 122 -16.44 3.80 5.63
C ALA A 122 -15.79 5.19 5.67
N ILE A 123 -15.46 5.70 6.86
CA ILE A 123 -14.75 6.98 7.03
C ILE A 123 -13.35 6.90 6.43
N ASN A 124 -12.62 5.80 6.63
CA ASN A 124 -11.29 5.61 6.04
C ASN A 124 -11.35 5.57 4.51
N PHE A 125 -12.34 4.90 3.93
CA PHE A 125 -12.59 4.94 2.48
C PHE A 125 -12.85 6.36 1.98
N MET A 126 -13.80 7.07 2.62
CA MET A 126 -14.16 8.43 2.26
C MET A 126 -12.92 9.35 2.30
N TRP A 127 -12.16 9.32 3.38
CA TRP A 127 -10.98 10.15 3.54
C TRP A 127 -9.89 9.82 2.51
N THR A 128 -9.64 8.54 2.27
CA THR A 128 -8.65 8.08 1.28
C THR A 128 -9.02 8.53 -0.14
N LEU A 129 -10.31 8.47 -0.51
CA LEU A 129 -10.77 8.93 -1.81
C LEU A 129 -10.68 10.45 -1.95
N ILE A 130 -11.14 11.22 -0.94
CA ILE A 130 -11.05 12.69 -0.94
C ILE A 130 -9.60 13.13 -1.09
N THR A 131 -8.70 12.56 -0.29
CA THR A 131 -7.27 12.87 -0.37
C THR A 131 -6.65 12.43 -1.70
N GLY A 132 -7.03 11.27 -2.23
CA GLY A 132 -6.64 10.82 -3.58
C GLY A 132 -7.06 11.81 -4.67
N PHE A 133 -8.27 12.35 -4.61
CA PHE A 133 -8.73 13.39 -5.54
C PHE A 133 -7.94 14.69 -5.38
N LEU A 134 -7.60 15.10 -4.16
CA LEU A 134 -6.75 16.27 -3.93
C LEU A 134 -5.34 16.07 -4.51
N VAL A 135 -4.75 14.88 -4.37
CA VAL A 135 -3.45 14.56 -4.98
C VAL A 135 -3.56 14.54 -6.50
N MET A 136 -4.68 14.11 -7.08
CA MET A 136 -4.91 14.21 -8.53
C MET A 136 -4.80 15.65 -9.04
N PHE A 137 -5.23 16.65 -8.26
CA PHE A 137 -5.06 18.07 -8.62
C PHE A 137 -3.60 18.55 -8.58
N MET A 138 -2.67 17.82 -7.97
CA MET A 138 -1.24 18.13 -8.09
C MET A 138 -0.80 18.09 -9.55
N GLN A 139 -1.42 17.25 -10.38
CA GLN A 139 -1.08 17.17 -11.80
C GLN A 139 -1.41 18.46 -12.56
N ALA A 140 -2.49 19.15 -12.19
CA ALA A 140 -2.75 20.49 -12.69
C ALA A 140 -1.69 21.50 -12.19
N GLY A 141 -1.25 21.36 -10.94
CA GLY A 141 -0.15 22.16 -10.38
C GLY A 141 1.17 21.99 -11.14
N PHE A 142 1.57 20.75 -11.43
CA PHE A 142 2.76 20.43 -12.24
C PHE A 142 2.63 21.00 -13.65
N ALA A 143 1.47 20.83 -14.29
CA ALA A 143 1.22 21.38 -15.61
C ALA A 143 1.41 22.91 -15.66
N LEU A 144 0.92 23.63 -14.64
CA LEU A 144 1.04 25.08 -14.55
C LEU A 144 2.48 25.52 -14.26
N VAL A 145 3.14 24.94 -13.24
CA VAL A 145 4.50 25.35 -12.86
C VAL A 145 5.51 25.03 -13.97
N GLU A 146 5.41 23.87 -14.60
CA GLU A 146 6.34 23.48 -15.66
C GLU A 146 6.13 24.32 -16.91
N THR A 147 4.88 24.56 -17.27
CA THR A 147 4.57 25.41 -18.42
C THR A 147 5.08 26.82 -18.15
N GLY A 148 4.71 27.45 -17.03
CA GLY A 148 5.11 28.83 -16.69
C GLY A 148 6.63 29.03 -16.64
N LEU A 149 7.38 28.06 -16.10
CA LEU A 149 8.85 28.10 -16.01
C LEU A 149 9.57 27.75 -17.33
N CYS A 150 8.86 27.30 -18.37
CA CYS A 150 9.42 27.09 -19.71
C CYS A 150 9.39 28.38 -20.55
N ARG A 151 10.03 28.36 -21.73
CA ARG A 151 9.89 29.47 -22.70
C ARG A 151 8.52 29.39 -23.36
N ALA A 152 7.91 30.54 -23.64
CA ALA A 152 6.58 30.64 -24.25
C ALA A 152 6.40 29.79 -25.52
N LYS A 153 7.45 29.67 -26.36
CA LYS A 153 7.40 28.85 -27.58
C LYS A 153 7.18 27.35 -27.35
N ASN A 154 7.48 26.85 -26.14
CA ASN A 154 7.38 25.44 -25.77
C ASN A 154 6.21 25.15 -24.82
N SER A 155 5.37 26.15 -24.54
CA SER A 155 4.26 26.03 -23.58
C SER A 155 3.28 24.92 -23.99
N GLY A 156 2.85 24.92 -25.26
CA GLY A 156 1.92 23.91 -25.79
C GLY A 156 2.47 22.48 -25.68
N HIS A 157 3.76 22.28 -25.99
CA HIS A 157 4.39 20.96 -25.85
C HIS A 157 4.50 20.54 -24.37
N THR A 158 4.84 21.47 -23.47
CA THR A 158 4.99 21.20 -22.02
C THR A 158 3.65 20.85 -21.37
N MET A 159 2.60 21.59 -21.71
CA MET A 159 1.24 21.31 -21.27
C MET A 159 0.74 19.96 -21.80
N ALA A 160 0.97 19.67 -23.08
CA ALA A 160 0.58 18.40 -23.68
C ALA A 160 1.24 17.19 -22.99
N MET A 161 2.51 17.31 -22.58
CA MET A 161 3.18 16.25 -21.83
C MET A 161 2.55 16.04 -20.46
N ASN A 162 2.33 17.11 -19.69
CA ASN A 162 1.69 16.98 -18.37
C ASN A 162 0.27 16.38 -18.48
N PHE A 163 -0.49 16.70 -19.52
CA PHE A 163 -1.79 16.08 -19.73
C PHE A 163 -1.69 14.59 -20.09
N MET A 164 -0.64 14.23 -20.85
CA MET A 164 -0.47 12.87 -21.39
C MET A 164 0.26 11.92 -20.46
N ILE A 165 1.01 12.38 -19.46
CA ILE A 165 1.68 11.47 -18.52
C ILE A 165 0.63 10.73 -17.68
N TYR A 166 -0.46 11.41 -17.30
CA TYR A 166 -1.54 10.85 -16.49
C TYR A 166 -2.15 9.58 -17.10
N PRO A 167 -2.74 9.59 -18.31
CA PRO A 167 -3.30 8.38 -18.90
C PRO A 167 -2.25 7.31 -19.21
N MET A 168 -1.02 7.69 -19.57
CA MET A 168 0.04 6.73 -19.91
C MET A 168 0.59 6.00 -18.68
N GLY A 169 0.85 6.74 -17.60
CA GLY A 169 1.25 6.21 -16.32
C GLY A 169 0.14 5.39 -15.69
N MET A 170 -1.10 5.89 -15.69
CA MET A 170 -2.28 5.17 -15.20
C MET A 170 -2.46 3.84 -15.92
N LEU A 171 -2.31 3.81 -17.25
CA LEU A 171 -2.42 2.57 -18.02
C LEU A 171 -1.32 1.56 -17.61
N GLY A 172 -0.07 2.02 -17.51
CA GLY A 172 1.04 1.16 -17.09
C GLY A 172 0.86 0.61 -15.66
N PHE A 173 0.36 1.46 -14.76
CA PHE A 173 0.10 1.10 -13.37
C PHE A 173 -1.11 0.17 -13.22
N TYR A 174 -2.18 0.40 -13.99
CA TYR A 174 -3.36 -0.48 -14.02
C TYR A 174 -3.04 -1.88 -14.54
N LEU A 175 -2.31 -1.98 -15.65
CA LEU A 175 -2.05 -3.28 -16.29
C LEU A 175 -1.23 -4.20 -15.38
N CYS A 176 -0.19 -3.67 -14.74
CA CYS A 176 0.74 -4.48 -13.97
C CYS A 176 1.42 -3.74 -12.81
N GLY A 177 1.58 -2.41 -12.85
CA GLY A 177 2.28 -1.69 -11.79
C GLY A 177 1.65 -1.84 -10.40
N PHE A 178 0.33 -1.84 -10.30
CA PHE A 178 -0.35 -2.06 -9.02
C PHE A 178 -0.05 -3.45 -8.45
N ALA A 179 -0.09 -4.48 -9.29
CA ALA A 179 0.21 -5.85 -8.89
C ALA A 179 1.67 -5.99 -8.43
N PHE A 180 2.60 -5.37 -9.15
CA PHE A 180 4.01 -5.35 -8.81
C PHE A 180 4.27 -4.62 -7.49
N MET A 181 3.60 -3.49 -7.26
CA MET A 181 3.77 -2.70 -6.05
C MET A 181 3.12 -3.34 -4.83
N PHE A 182 1.82 -3.66 -4.91
CA PHE A 182 1.00 -4.04 -3.76
C PHE A 182 0.52 -5.49 -3.76
N GLY A 183 0.83 -6.29 -4.78
CA GLY A 183 0.38 -7.68 -4.86
C GLY A 183 0.90 -8.59 -3.74
N GLY A 184 1.92 -8.14 -3.00
CA GLY A 184 2.50 -8.79 -1.83
C GLY A 184 2.19 -8.13 -0.48
N LEU A 185 1.38 -7.06 -0.45
CA LEU A 185 1.15 -6.23 0.74
C LEU A 185 0.59 -7.01 1.94
N GLY A 186 -0.19 -8.06 1.68
CA GLY A 186 -0.95 -8.79 2.68
C GLY A 186 -2.30 -8.13 2.94
N ALA A 187 -2.60 -7.82 4.20
CA ALA A 187 -3.89 -7.29 4.62
C ALA A 187 -3.93 -5.76 4.58
N ILE A 188 -4.97 -5.19 3.96
CA ILE A 188 -5.23 -3.75 3.96
C ILE A 188 -5.96 -3.38 5.25
N SER A 189 -5.21 -3.33 6.36
CA SER A 189 -5.75 -3.22 7.72
C SER A 189 -6.61 -1.98 7.97
N THR A 190 -6.37 -0.90 7.23
CA THR A 190 -7.13 0.36 7.38
C THR A 190 -8.48 0.34 6.64
N MET A 191 -8.73 -0.65 5.78
CA MET A 191 -9.86 -0.67 4.84
C MET A 191 -10.57 -2.03 4.86
N GLY A 192 -10.94 -2.51 6.05
CA GLY A 192 -11.67 -3.78 6.21
C GLY A 192 -10.79 -5.03 6.15
N ASN A 193 -9.46 -4.86 6.29
CA ASN A 193 -8.50 -5.95 6.47
C ASN A 193 -8.48 -7.00 5.34
N TYR A 194 -8.84 -6.59 4.12
CA TYR A 194 -8.82 -7.47 2.96
C TYR A 194 -7.40 -7.99 2.71
N ALA A 195 -7.22 -9.32 2.70
CA ALA A 195 -5.91 -9.99 2.67
C ALA A 195 -5.63 -10.75 1.36
N GLY A 196 -6.32 -10.42 0.27
CA GLY A 196 -6.17 -11.11 -1.01
C GLY A 196 -4.84 -10.84 -1.73
N LEU A 197 -4.20 -9.70 -1.44
CA LEU A 197 -2.93 -9.27 -2.05
C LEU A 197 -1.71 -9.87 -1.32
N ASN A 198 -1.64 -11.20 -1.26
CA ASN A 198 -0.65 -11.94 -0.48
C ASN A 198 0.33 -12.78 -1.34
N GLY A 199 0.60 -12.35 -2.57
CA GLY A 199 1.51 -13.01 -3.50
C GLY A 199 2.74 -12.18 -3.76
N GLU A 200 3.84 -12.48 -3.08
CA GLU A 200 5.12 -11.79 -3.24
C GLU A 200 6.23 -12.73 -3.70
N TRP A 201 6.95 -12.31 -4.75
CA TRP A 201 8.17 -12.98 -5.18
C TRP A 201 9.30 -12.62 -4.23
N THR A 202 9.82 -13.64 -3.56
CA THR A 202 10.80 -13.51 -2.47
C THR A 202 12.05 -14.32 -2.78
N ILE A 203 13.22 -13.74 -2.56
CA ILE A 203 14.50 -14.46 -2.55
C ILE A 203 15.01 -14.59 -1.11
N ASN A 204 15.71 -15.66 -0.79
CA ASN A 204 16.32 -15.83 0.53
C ASN A 204 17.78 -15.40 0.48
N LEU A 205 18.12 -14.32 1.17
CA LEU A 205 19.49 -13.82 1.30
C LEU A 205 19.83 -13.70 2.78
N PHE A 206 21.05 -14.08 3.17
CA PHE A 206 21.50 -14.01 4.56
C PHE A 206 20.59 -14.76 5.56
N GLY A 207 19.91 -15.82 5.11
CA GLY A 207 18.93 -16.56 5.92
C GLY A 207 17.63 -15.81 6.21
N LYS A 208 17.36 -14.71 5.48
CA LYS A 208 16.17 -13.88 5.63
C LYS A 208 15.41 -13.76 4.29
N PRO A 209 14.07 -13.61 4.32
CA PRO A 209 13.28 -13.37 3.12
C PRO A 209 13.42 -11.92 2.64
N PHE A 210 13.69 -11.74 1.35
CA PHE A 210 13.73 -10.46 0.65
C PHE A 210 12.63 -10.44 -0.41
N GLY A 211 11.51 -9.79 -0.09
CA GLY A 211 10.41 -9.55 -1.02
C GLY A 211 10.80 -8.50 -2.06
N LEU A 212 10.63 -8.82 -3.34
CA LEU A 212 11.12 -8.00 -4.45
C LEU A 212 10.02 -7.51 -5.39
N LEU A 213 8.92 -8.27 -5.53
CA LEU A 213 7.87 -7.97 -6.50
C LEU A 213 6.55 -8.68 -6.15
N GLY A 214 5.43 -7.97 -6.13
CA GLY A 214 4.11 -8.58 -6.05
C GLY A 214 3.66 -9.26 -7.36
N TYR A 215 2.83 -10.29 -7.28
CA TYR A 215 2.29 -10.99 -8.46
C TYR A 215 0.78 -11.25 -8.39
N LYS A 216 0.05 -10.56 -7.52
CA LYS A 216 -1.42 -10.59 -7.43
C LYS A 216 -2.02 -9.22 -7.69
N GLY A 217 -3.23 -9.19 -8.26
CA GLY A 217 -3.96 -7.93 -8.53
C GLY A 217 -3.71 -7.32 -9.91
N PHE A 218 -3.24 -8.11 -10.89
CA PHE A 218 -3.09 -7.67 -12.28
C PHE A 218 -4.44 -7.22 -12.85
N LEU A 219 -4.45 -6.08 -13.56
CA LEU A 219 -5.67 -5.45 -14.10
C LEU A 219 -6.79 -5.24 -13.07
N LEU A 220 -6.46 -5.19 -11.77
CA LEU A 220 -7.46 -5.18 -10.68
C LEU A 220 -8.45 -6.36 -10.73
N GLN A 221 -8.00 -7.50 -11.25
CA GLN A 221 -8.79 -8.72 -11.33
C GLN A 221 -8.39 -9.73 -10.24
N GLY A 222 -9.27 -10.70 -10.00
CA GLY A 222 -9.06 -11.75 -8.99
C GLY A 222 -8.84 -11.14 -7.61
N ALA A 223 -7.64 -11.33 -7.05
CA ALA A 223 -7.26 -10.74 -5.76
C ALA A 223 -7.27 -9.19 -5.75
N GLY A 224 -7.22 -8.53 -6.90
CA GLY A 224 -7.35 -7.07 -6.99
C GLY A 224 -8.79 -6.58 -7.16
N TYR A 225 -9.77 -7.48 -7.32
CA TYR A 225 -11.17 -7.14 -7.62
C TYR A 225 -11.97 -6.91 -6.33
N ASP A 226 -11.51 -5.96 -5.51
CA ASP A 226 -12.04 -5.69 -4.18
C ASP A 226 -12.10 -4.18 -3.94
N THR A 227 -13.10 -3.69 -3.19
CA THR A 227 -13.28 -2.26 -2.95
C THR A 227 -12.06 -1.63 -2.27
N ALA A 228 -11.41 -2.30 -1.31
CA ALA A 228 -10.19 -1.80 -0.66
C ALA A 228 -9.03 -1.72 -1.65
N ALA A 229 -8.90 -2.73 -2.52
CA ALA A 229 -7.89 -2.72 -3.58
C ALA A 229 -8.12 -1.59 -4.60
N PHE A 230 -9.38 -1.29 -4.96
CA PHE A 230 -9.70 -0.18 -5.87
C PHE A 230 -9.38 1.19 -5.25
N ALA A 231 -9.71 1.39 -3.97
CA ALA A 231 -9.41 2.63 -3.29
C ALA A 231 -7.90 2.83 -3.11
N LEU A 232 -7.18 1.76 -2.73
CA LEU A 232 -5.71 1.76 -2.67
C LEU A 232 -5.10 2.02 -4.05
N PHE A 233 -5.64 1.40 -5.11
CA PHE A 233 -5.19 1.62 -6.48
C PHE A 233 -5.32 3.10 -6.88
N LEU A 234 -6.50 3.70 -6.70
CA LEU A 234 -6.72 5.11 -7.04
C LEU A 234 -5.76 6.01 -6.27
N PHE A 235 -5.65 5.78 -4.96
CA PHE A 235 -4.78 6.57 -4.09
C PHE A 235 -3.30 6.44 -4.50
N GLN A 236 -2.84 5.26 -4.88
CA GLN A 236 -1.43 5.03 -5.22
C GLN A 236 -1.08 5.37 -6.66
N MET A 237 -2.06 5.30 -7.57
CA MET A 237 -1.91 5.71 -8.96
C MET A 237 -1.60 7.21 -9.06
N VAL A 238 -2.23 8.06 -8.25
CA VAL A 238 -1.94 9.50 -8.27
C VAL A 238 -0.55 9.86 -7.68
N PHE A 239 0.00 9.03 -6.79
CA PHE A 239 1.39 9.16 -6.31
C PHE A 239 2.41 8.69 -7.35
N MET A 240 2.09 7.60 -8.06
CA MET A 240 2.85 7.15 -9.22
C MET A 240 2.92 8.27 -10.27
N ASP A 241 1.80 8.90 -10.59
CA ASP A 241 1.75 9.98 -11.58
C ASP A 241 2.56 11.21 -11.13
N THR A 242 2.47 11.55 -9.84
CA THR A 242 3.34 12.59 -9.23
C THR A 242 4.83 12.26 -9.41
N THR A 243 5.22 10.99 -9.28
CA THR A 243 6.61 10.58 -9.54
C THR A 243 6.97 10.73 -11.02
N ALA A 244 6.05 10.34 -11.89
CA ALA A 244 6.21 10.34 -13.33
C ALA A 244 6.35 11.76 -13.91
N THR A 245 5.69 12.73 -13.30
CA THR A 245 5.69 14.12 -13.75
C THR A 245 6.93 14.91 -13.29
N ILE A 246 7.58 14.58 -12.15
CA ILE A 246 8.79 15.32 -11.69
C ILE A 246 9.89 15.44 -12.78
N PRO A 247 10.23 14.38 -13.54
CA PRO A 247 11.20 14.47 -14.64
C PRO A 247 10.75 15.31 -15.84
N THR A 248 9.44 15.55 -16.04
CA THR A 248 8.94 16.28 -17.21
C THR A 248 9.41 17.73 -17.19
N GLY A 249 9.40 18.40 -16.03
CA GLY A 249 9.94 19.75 -15.86
C GLY A 249 11.45 19.83 -16.04
N ALA A 250 12.20 18.82 -15.57
CA ALA A 250 13.64 18.75 -15.76
C ALA A 250 14.02 18.53 -17.24
N ALA A 251 13.24 17.73 -17.96
CA ALA A 251 13.43 17.40 -19.36
C ALA A 251 12.80 18.41 -20.34
N ALA A 252 12.03 19.37 -19.83
CA ALA A 252 11.20 20.25 -20.64
C ALA A 252 12.00 20.95 -21.75
N GLU A 253 11.35 21.12 -22.90
CA GLU A 253 11.88 21.74 -24.12
C GLU A 253 12.89 20.93 -24.94
N ARG A 254 13.33 19.75 -24.49
CA ARG A 254 14.48 19.03 -25.09
C ARG A 254 14.37 17.51 -25.17
N TRP A 255 13.18 16.95 -25.01
CA TRP A 255 12.90 15.53 -25.29
C TRP A 255 11.74 15.37 -26.28
N LYS A 256 11.78 14.29 -27.05
CA LYS A 256 10.76 13.96 -28.05
C LYS A 256 9.51 13.43 -27.37
N PHE A 257 8.34 13.85 -27.85
CA PHE A 257 7.04 13.42 -27.32
C PHE A 257 6.86 11.88 -27.35
N SER A 258 7.37 11.19 -28.37
CA SER A 258 7.32 9.72 -28.42
C SER A 258 8.17 9.04 -27.34
N ALA A 259 9.36 9.58 -27.05
CA ALA A 259 10.21 9.06 -25.97
C ALA A 259 9.54 9.29 -24.60
N PHE A 260 8.88 10.45 -24.43
CA PHE A 260 8.08 10.76 -23.27
C PHE A 260 6.92 9.77 -23.05
N MET A 261 6.20 9.39 -24.11
CA MET A 261 5.12 8.38 -24.01
C MET A 261 5.63 7.00 -23.56
N ILE A 262 6.78 6.56 -24.10
CA ILE A 262 7.42 5.30 -23.69
C ILE A 262 7.82 5.37 -22.22
N TYR A 263 8.44 6.48 -21.81
CA TYR A 263 8.79 6.74 -20.42
C TYR A 263 7.56 6.65 -19.49
N GLY A 264 6.43 7.26 -19.86
CA GLY A 264 5.19 7.22 -19.07
C GLY A 264 4.69 5.79 -18.81
N CYS A 265 4.71 4.93 -19.83
CA CYS A 265 4.40 3.51 -19.63
C CYS A 265 5.44 2.82 -18.73
N CYS A 266 6.73 3.04 -18.98
CA CYS A 266 7.80 2.38 -18.24
C CYS A 266 7.80 2.72 -16.75
N ILE A 267 7.54 3.99 -16.40
CA ILE A 267 7.50 4.39 -14.99
C ILE A 267 6.29 3.82 -14.27
N GLY A 268 5.11 3.88 -14.89
CA GLY A 268 3.88 3.31 -14.34
C GLY A 268 3.92 1.79 -14.20
N THR A 269 4.63 1.10 -15.10
CA THR A 269 4.73 -0.36 -15.07
C THR A 269 5.87 -0.88 -14.20
N PHE A 270 7.08 -0.33 -14.29
CA PHE A 270 8.26 -0.94 -13.65
C PHE A 270 8.94 -0.02 -12.66
N MET A 271 9.33 1.19 -13.08
CA MET A 271 10.28 1.98 -12.29
C MET A 271 9.73 2.43 -10.93
N TYR A 272 8.49 2.92 -10.90
CA TYR A 272 7.84 3.31 -9.64
C TYR A 272 7.36 2.09 -8.85
N PRO A 273 6.61 1.13 -9.44
CA PRO A 273 6.12 -0.04 -8.71
C PRO A 273 7.19 -0.88 -8.01
N LEU A 274 8.37 -1.05 -8.61
CA LEU A 274 9.43 -1.85 -8.01
C LEU A 274 9.94 -1.24 -6.72
N PHE A 275 10.33 0.03 -6.77
CA PHE A 275 10.79 0.72 -5.56
C PHE A 275 9.66 0.90 -4.54
N GLY A 276 8.45 1.19 -5.03
CA GLY A 276 7.24 1.23 -4.22
C GLY A 276 6.96 -0.09 -3.50
N ASN A 277 7.20 -1.24 -4.14
CA ASN A 277 7.05 -2.54 -3.49
C ASN A 277 8.01 -2.69 -2.32
N TRP A 278 9.28 -2.33 -2.53
CA TRP A 278 10.32 -2.50 -1.51
C TRP A 278 10.04 -1.69 -0.25
N VAL A 279 9.40 -0.52 -0.40
CA VAL A 279 9.15 0.43 0.70
C VAL A 279 7.74 0.34 1.27
N TRP A 280 6.71 0.31 0.42
CA TRP A 280 5.29 0.36 0.82
C TRP A 280 4.53 -0.94 0.57
N GLY A 281 5.02 -1.78 -0.34
CA GLY A 281 4.37 -3.03 -0.73
C GLY A 281 4.66 -4.24 0.13
N GLY A 282 5.32 -4.06 1.28
CA GLY A 282 5.75 -5.16 2.16
C GLY A 282 7.12 -5.76 1.83
N GLY A 283 7.80 -5.23 0.81
CA GLY A 283 9.07 -5.77 0.34
C GLY A 283 10.26 -5.54 1.27
N TRP A 284 11.44 -5.98 0.81
CA TRP A 284 12.62 -6.16 1.65
C TRP A 284 13.10 -4.89 2.39
N LEU A 285 12.92 -3.70 1.83
CA LEU A 285 13.40 -2.46 2.45
C LEU A 285 12.53 -2.09 3.66
N SER A 286 11.21 -2.29 3.55
CA SER A 286 10.26 -2.16 4.66
C SER A 286 10.50 -3.19 5.78
N GLN A 287 11.04 -4.37 5.43
CA GLN A 287 11.32 -5.46 6.36
C GLN A 287 12.77 -5.48 6.88
N LEU A 288 13.64 -4.61 6.38
CA LEU A 288 15.08 -4.70 6.65
C LEU A 288 15.40 -4.64 8.15
N GLY A 289 14.76 -3.72 8.87
CA GLY A 289 14.93 -3.59 10.31
C GLY A 289 14.47 -4.84 11.06
N THR A 290 13.28 -5.35 10.75
CA THR A 290 12.72 -6.57 11.34
C THR A 290 13.60 -7.78 11.06
N ASN A 291 14.07 -7.93 9.83
CA ASN A 291 14.89 -9.06 9.38
C ASN A 291 16.21 -9.16 10.15
N PHE A 292 16.83 -8.02 10.49
CA PHE A 292 18.12 -7.95 11.18
C PHE A 292 18.03 -7.54 12.66
N GLY A 293 16.82 -7.43 13.23
CA GLY A 293 16.63 -7.07 14.65
C GLY A 293 16.99 -5.62 14.98
N LEU A 294 16.94 -4.71 14.00
CA LEU A 294 17.29 -3.30 14.12
C LEU A 294 16.07 -2.38 14.37
N GLY A 295 14.88 -2.95 14.59
CA GLY A 295 13.64 -2.20 14.76
C GLY A 295 12.80 -2.17 13.48
N HIS A 296 12.22 -1.02 13.15
CA HIS A 296 11.47 -0.84 11.89
C HIS A 296 12.43 -0.84 10.68
N GLY A 297 11.96 -1.30 9.52
CA GLY A 297 12.69 -1.09 8.26
C GLY A 297 12.59 0.35 7.76
N HIS A 298 12.79 0.54 6.46
CA HIS A 298 12.70 1.87 5.86
C HIS A 298 11.29 2.44 5.99
N VAL A 299 11.19 3.64 6.59
CA VAL A 299 9.92 4.33 6.84
C VAL A 299 9.85 5.55 5.93
N ASP A 300 8.85 5.54 5.06
CA ASP A 300 8.50 6.68 4.21
C ASP A 300 7.00 6.94 4.37
N PHE A 301 6.63 8.06 4.99
CA PHE A 301 5.23 8.29 5.35
C PHE A 301 4.34 8.62 4.15
N ALA A 302 4.83 9.53 3.28
CA ALA A 302 4.03 10.09 2.19
C ALA A 302 4.80 10.23 0.87
N GLY A 303 5.98 9.61 0.76
CA GLY A 303 6.68 9.47 -0.51
C GLY A 303 7.87 10.41 -0.66
N SER A 304 8.52 10.81 0.43
CA SER A 304 9.78 11.55 0.33
C SER A 304 10.83 10.75 -0.45
N SER A 305 10.86 9.44 -0.27
CA SER A 305 11.69 8.53 -1.06
C SER A 305 10.95 7.97 -2.27
N VAL A 306 9.79 7.34 -2.07
CA VAL A 306 9.06 6.57 -3.10
C VAL A 306 8.62 7.46 -4.27
N VAL A 307 8.26 8.72 -3.97
CA VAL A 307 7.80 9.68 -4.97
C VAL A 307 8.89 10.70 -5.30
N HIS A 308 9.27 11.53 -4.34
CA HIS A 308 10.08 12.72 -4.60
C HIS A 308 11.54 12.40 -4.90
N MET A 309 12.18 11.53 -4.11
CA MET A 309 13.56 11.11 -4.39
C MET A 309 13.62 10.30 -5.69
N GLN A 310 12.72 9.33 -5.89
CA GLN A 310 12.70 8.52 -7.12
C GLN A 310 12.53 9.42 -8.36
N GLY A 311 11.52 10.30 -8.37
CA GLY A 311 11.30 11.27 -9.44
C GLY A 311 12.49 12.22 -9.60
N GLY A 312 13.08 12.71 -8.51
CA GLY A 312 14.24 13.59 -8.51
C GLY A 312 15.51 12.95 -9.06
N VAL A 313 15.77 11.68 -8.74
CA VAL A 313 16.91 10.92 -9.27
C VAL A 313 16.72 10.65 -10.75
N ILE A 314 15.51 10.27 -11.18
CA ILE A 314 15.19 10.13 -12.61
C ILE A 314 15.40 11.47 -13.32
N ALA A 315 14.88 12.57 -12.77
CA ALA A 315 15.04 13.92 -13.30
C ALA A 315 16.51 14.33 -13.44
N LEU A 316 17.34 14.02 -12.44
CA LEU A 316 18.78 14.28 -12.45
C LEU A 316 19.48 13.49 -13.56
N ILE A 317 19.26 12.17 -13.63
CA ILE A 317 19.84 11.30 -14.66
C ILE A 317 19.40 11.77 -16.04
N PHE A 318 18.11 12.08 -16.19
CA PHE A 318 17.54 12.52 -17.45
C PHE A 318 18.16 13.85 -17.90
N ALA A 319 18.26 14.84 -17.01
CA ALA A 319 18.89 16.13 -17.29
C ALA A 319 20.39 16.01 -17.61
N TRP A 320 21.09 15.05 -17.01
CA TRP A 320 22.49 14.75 -17.29
C TRP A 320 22.67 14.15 -18.70
N LEU A 321 21.86 13.15 -19.06
CA LEU A 321 21.96 12.45 -20.34
C LEU A 321 21.59 13.32 -21.55
N ILE A 322 20.52 14.11 -21.45
CA ILE A 322 20.08 14.96 -22.57
C ILE A 322 20.90 16.24 -22.72
N GLY A 323 21.66 16.62 -21.70
CA GLY A 323 22.51 17.81 -21.70
C GLY A 323 21.74 19.13 -21.69
N PRO A 324 22.40 20.27 -21.45
CA PRO A 324 21.78 21.57 -21.16
C PRO A 324 20.87 22.10 -22.28
N ARG A 325 19.89 22.95 -21.91
CA ARG A 325 19.02 23.63 -22.87
C ARG A 325 19.83 24.52 -23.82
N TYR A 326 19.52 24.42 -25.12
CA TYR A 326 20.19 25.22 -26.15
C TYR A 326 20.15 26.72 -25.85
N GLY A 327 21.33 27.35 -25.93
CA GLY A 327 21.55 28.77 -25.68
C GLY A 327 21.79 29.14 -24.21
N LYS A 328 21.62 28.23 -23.24
CA LYS A 328 21.81 28.58 -21.82
C LYS A 328 23.27 28.87 -21.45
N TYR A 329 24.18 28.02 -21.93
CA TYR A 329 25.61 28.08 -21.61
C TYR A 329 26.44 28.27 -22.88
N ASP A 330 27.58 28.96 -22.77
CA ASP A 330 28.61 29.00 -23.82
C ASP A 330 29.48 27.73 -23.82
N LYS A 331 30.47 27.69 -24.73
CA LYS A 331 31.43 26.58 -24.84
C LYS A 331 32.29 26.38 -23.58
N ASN A 332 32.40 27.40 -22.73
CA ASN A 332 33.15 27.37 -21.49
C ASN A 332 32.25 27.05 -20.28
N GLY A 333 30.95 26.79 -20.50
CA GLY A 333 29.98 26.50 -19.45
C GLY A 333 29.46 27.74 -18.71
N LYS A 334 29.82 28.96 -19.14
CA LYS A 334 29.31 30.19 -18.52
C LYS A 334 27.88 30.44 -18.97
N ILE A 335 27.03 30.87 -18.06
CA ILE A 335 25.65 31.28 -18.38
C ILE A 335 25.72 32.52 -19.27
N VAL A 336 25.18 32.41 -20.48
CA VAL A 336 25.08 33.52 -21.45
C VAL A 336 23.65 34.01 -21.63
N HIS A 337 22.67 33.09 -21.58
CA HIS A 337 21.25 33.44 -21.63
C HIS A 337 20.49 32.73 -20.49
N PRO A 338 20.16 33.46 -19.42
CA PRO A 338 19.22 32.97 -18.43
C PRO A 338 17.88 32.64 -19.11
N ILE A 339 17.37 31.43 -18.89
CA ILE A 339 16.04 31.07 -19.35
C ILE A 339 15.06 31.49 -18.25
N MET A 340 14.41 32.63 -18.47
CA MET A 340 13.44 33.19 -17.54
C MET A 340 12.07 32.49 -17.70
N PRO A 341 11.28 32.40 -16.62
CA PRO A 341 9.88 31.99 -16.71
C PRO A 341 9.12 32.90 -17.68
N HIS A 342 8.26 32.31 -18.50
CA HIS A 342 7.41 33.10 -19.40
C HIS A 342 6.07 33.49 -18.76
N SER A 343 5.63 32.75 -17.73
CA SER A 343 4.49 33.09 -16.87
C SER A 343 4.88 32.88 -15.41
N ILE A 344 4.87 33.96 -14.63
CA ILE A 344 5.07 33.94 -13.17
C ILE A 344 3.73 33.79 -12.42
N PRO A 345 2.64 34.48 -12.83
CA PRO A 345 1.30 34.11 -12.38
C PRO A 345 0.96 32.70 -12.86
#